data_AF-A0AAE1KR72-F1
#
_entry.id   AF-A0AAE1KR72-F1
#
_cell.length_a   1.000
_cell.length_b   1.000
_cell.length_c   1.000
_cell.angle_alpha   90.00
_cell.angle_beta   90.00
_cell.angle_gamma   90.00
#
_symmetry.space_group_name_H-M   'P 1'
#
loop_
_entity.id
_entity.type
_entity.pdbx_description
1 polymer ?
#
loop_
_entity_poly.entity_id
_entity_poly.type
_entity_poly.pdbx_seq_one_letter_code
_entity_poly.pdbx_strand_id
1 'polypeptide(L)'
;MNRLGMMVDLSHVSQQTMRAALGVSRAPVHLLTLLRLRHLQEPKECPRRYTQEGEHINHVRKVAGIDHVGIGADFDGINMLPEGLTDVSGYPRLFAELLGDATWSIQDLSKLAGLNLLRVMRQVEKVKEKLKEEKVLPYEEDVPLTAGDHEACFYRFLRLPDDSE
;
A
#
# COMPACT_ATOMS: atom_id res chain seq x y z
N MET A 1 5.62 7.92 11.11
CA MET A 1 4.84 6.69 10.89
C MET A 1 5.43 5.45 11.57
N ASN A 2 6.71 5.07 11.33
CA ASN A 2 7.27 3.83 11.91
C ASN A 2 7.22 3.78 13.45
N ARG A 3 7.51 4.89 14.14
CA ARG A 3 7.46 4.99 15.62
C ARG A 3 6.07 4.71 16.22
N LEU A 4 5.01 4.93 15.44
CA LEU A 4 3.62 4.70 15.85
C LEU A 4 3.17 3.26 15.55
N GLY A 5 3.89 2.52 14.70
CA GLY A 5 3.40 1.25 14.14
C GLY A 5 2.33 1.43 13.06
N MET A 6 2.36 2.56 12.37
CA MET A 6 1.48 2.82 11.23
C MET A 6 2.12 2.30 9.94
N MET A 7 1.38 1.53 9.15
CA MET A 7 1.80 1.08 7.83
C MET A 7 1.95 2.27 6.89
N VAL A 8 3.01 2.27 6.09
CA VAL A 8 3.21 3.28 5.04
C VAL A 8 2.69 2.70 3.73
N ASP A 9 1.63 3.30 3.19
CA ASP A 9 1.09 2.96 1.88
C ASP A 9 1.75 3.84 0.80
N LEU A 10 2.25 3.21 -0.25
CA LEU A 10 2.89 3.87 -1.39
C LEU A 10 2.01 3.86 -2.64
N SER A 11 0.73 3.53 -2.51
CA SER A 11 -0.25 3.70 -3.58
C SER A 11 -0.32 5.18 -3.98
N HIS A 12 -0.40 5.46 -5.29
CA HIS A 12 -0.48 6.82 -5.88
C HIS A 12 0.73 7.76 -5.70
N VAL A 13 1.82 7.32 -5.08
CA VAL A 13 3.02 8.17 -4.93
C VAL A 13 3.90 8.13 -6.18
N SER A 14 4.72 9.17 -6.38
CA SER A 14 5.71 9.18 -7.45
C SER A 14 6.81 8.13 -7.24
N GLN A 15 7.51 7.71 -8.29
CA GLN A 15 8.67 6.80 -8.14
C GLN A 15 9.75 7.39 -7.24
N GLN A 16 9.94 8.72 -7.26
CA GLN A 16 10.89 9.41 -6.39
C GLN A 16 10.47 9.27 -4.92
N THR A 17 9.20 9.52 -4.62
CA THR A 17 8.62 9.36 -3.28
C THR A 17 8.72 7.92 -2.82
N MET A 18 8.43 6.95 -3.69
CA MET A 18 8.55 5.52 -3.39
C MET A 18 9.99 5.15 -2.99
N ARG A 19 10.99 5.57 -3.78
CA ARG A 19 12.41 5.32 -3.48
C ARG A 19 12.84 6.00 -2.17
N ALA A 20 12.40 7.24 -1.94
CA ALA A 20 12.69 7.96 -0.70
C ALA A 20 12.09 7.22 0.51
N ALA A 21 10.82 6.84 0.45
CA ALA A 21 10.15 6.10 1.52
C ALA A 21 10.84 4.75 1.82
N LEU A 22 11.24 4.01 0.78
CA LEU A 22 12.01 2.77 0.92
C LEU A 22 13.39 3.00 1.55
N GLY A 23 14.04 4.13 1.25
CA GLY A 23 15.35 4.48 1.81
C GLY A 23 15.31 4.88 3.29
N VAL A 24 14.18 5.40 3.78
CA VAL A 24 14.06 5.92 5.16
C VAL A 24 13.22 5.04 6.10
N SER A 25 12.32 4.21 5.57
CA SER A 25 11.41 3.43 6.40
C SER A 25 12.15 2.33 7.16
N ARG A 26 11.94 2.28 8.48
CA ARG A 26 12.46 1.21 9.35
C ARG A 26 11.55 -0.03 9.40
N ALA A 27 10.35 0.07 8.84
CA ALA A 27 9.39 -1.02 8.76
C ALA A 27 9.04 -1.35 7.30
N PRO A 28 8.53 -2.55 7.02
CA PRO A 28 8.05 -2.87 5.67
C PRO A 28 6.97 -1.88 5.22
N VAL A 29 7.06 -1.47 3.96
CA VAL A 29 6.06 -0.62 3.31
C VAL A 29 5.07 -1.48 2.52
N HIS A 30 3.89 -0.94 2.26
CA HIS A 30 2.81 -1.64 1.58
C HIS A 30 2.40 -0.86 0.32
N LEU A 31 1.90 -1.59 -0.68
CA LEU A 31 1.16 -1.01 -1.80
C LEU A 31 -0.20 -1.69 -1.85
N LEU A 32 -1.25 -0.91 -1.58
CA LEU A 32 -2.62 -1.39 -1.56
C LEU A 32 -3.16 -1.60 -2.97
N THR A 33 -2.97 -0.61 -3.85
CA THR A 33 -3.48 -0.67 -5.21
C THR A 33 -2.33 -0.44 -6.18
N LEU A 34 -1.78 -1.52 -6.73
CA LEU A 34 -0.94 -1.47 -7.93
C LEU A 34 -1.74 -2.04 -9.10
N LEU A 35 -2.44 -1.16 -9.81
CA LEU A 35 -2.76 -1.40 -11.22
C LEU A 35 -1.95 -0.39 -12.02
N ARG A 36 -0.80 -0.83 -12.56
CA ARG A 36 0.06 -0.21 -13.60
C ARG A 36 1.55 -0.23 -13.23
N LEU A 37 2.22 -1.37 -13.39
CA LEU A 37 3.68 -1.31 -13.64
C LEU A 37 4.10 -1.79 -15.02
N ARG A 38 3.23 -2.44 -15.81
CA ARG A 38 3.50 -2.74 -17.22
C ARG A 38 2.19 -2.84 -17.98
N HIS A 39 1.72 -1.74 -18.56
CA HIS A 39 0.89 -1.65 -19.79
C HIS A 39 0.38 -0.20 -19.96
N LEU A 40 1.32 0.74 -20.15
CA LEU A 40 1.00 2.09 -20.64
C LEU A 40 1.00 2.17 -22.18
N GLN A 41 0.89 1.02 -22.87
CA GLN A 41 0.95 0.94 -24.33
C GLN A 41 -0.20 0.17 -24.99
N GLU A 42 -1.25 -0.19 -24.26
CA GLU A 42 -2.43 -0.78 -24.91
C GLU A 42 -3.64 0.17 -24.91
N PRO A 43 -4.38 0.22 -26.04
CA PRO A 43 -5.47 1.15 -26.25
C PRO A 43 -6.61 0.92 -25.25
N LYS A 44 -7.36 1.99 -24.99
CA LYS A 44 -8.41 2.13 -23.97
C LYS A 44 -9.65 1.22 -24.14
N GLU A 45 -9.63 0.22 -25.02
CA GLU A 45 -10.82 -0.48 -25.51
C GLU A 45 -10.80 -2.01 -25.36
N CYS A 46 -9.89 -2.60 -24.58
CA CYS A 46 -9.96 -4.04 -24.31
C CYS A 46 -10.84 -4.30 -23.07
N PRO A 47 -12.00 -4.98 -23.18
CA PRO A 47 -12.74 -5.42 -22.00
C PRO A 47 -11.84 -6.37 -21.20
N ARG A 48 -11.39 -5.90 -20.02
CA ARG A 48 -10.52 -6.71 -19.17
C ARG A 48 -11.35 -7.83 -18.55
N ARG A 49 -10.91 -9.06 -18.74
CA ARG A 49 -11.46 -10.22 -18.02
C ARG A 49 -10.68 -10.44 -16.74
N TYR A 50 -11.34 -11.04 -15.74
CA TYR A 50 -10.70 -11.46 -14.50
C TYR A 50 -9.42 -12.29 -14.71
N THR A 51 -9.30 -13.00 -15.83
CA THR A 51 -8.09 -13.76 -16.19
C THR A 51 -6.83 -12.91 -16.35
N GLN A 52 -6.97 -11.66 -16.81
CA GLN A 52 -5.84 -10.74 -16.90
C GLN A 52 -5.35 -10.32 -15.51
N GLU A 53 -6.23 -10.31 -14.50
CA GLU A 53 -5.84 -10.03 -13.11
C GLU A 53 -5.02 -11.18 -12.53
N GLY A 54 -5.37 -12.43 -12.86
CA GLY A 54 -4.56 -13.61 -12.53
C GLY A 54 -3.14 -13.53 -13.10
N GLU A 55 -3.01 -13.12 -14.37
CA GLU A 55 -1.70 -12.89 -15.01
C GLU A 55 -0.88 -11.80 -14.32
N HIS A 56 -1.53 -10.71 -13.88
CA HIS A 56 -0.85 -9.63 -13.17
C HIS A 56 -0.35 -10.10 -11.79
N ILE A 57 -1.17 -10.86 -11.04
CA ILE A 57 -0.77 -11.49 -9.78
C ILE A 57 0.43 -12.42 -10.00
N ASN A 58 0.38 -13.25 -11.05
CA ASN A 58 1.48 -14.15 -11.43
C ASN A 58 2.76 -13.38 -11.77
N HIS A 59 2.66 -12.24 -12.46
CA HIS A 59 3.79 -11.39 -12.76
C HIS A 59 4.44 -10.83 -11.49
N VAL A 60 3.64 -10.26 -10.57
CA VAL A 60 4.14 -9.72 -9.30
C VAL A 60 4.75 -10.83 -8.46
N ARG A 61 4.10 -12.01 -8.36
CA ARG A 61 4.66 -13.20 -7.70
C ARG A 61 6.03 -13.59 -8.28
N LYS A 62 6.19 -13.54 -9.61
CA LYS A 62 7.46 -13.86 -10.28
C LYS A 62 8.57 -12.84 -9.98
N VAL A 63 8.24 -11.55 -9.89
CA VAL A 63 9.22 -10.48 -9.68
C VAL A 63 9.57 -10.30 -8.20
N ALA A 64 8.56 -10.27 -7.32
CA ALA A 64 8.71 -9.96 -5.90
C ALA A 64 8.69 -11.22 -5.00
N GLY A 65 8.20 -12.36 -5.49
CA GLY A 65 8.05 -13.60 -4.72
C GLY A 65 6.67 -13.72 -4.06
N ILE A 66 6.29 -14.96 -3.72
CA ILE A 66 4.95 -15.26 -3.14
C ILE A 66 4.70 -14.58 -1.80
N ASP A 67 5.76 -14.26 -1.06
CA ASP A 67 5.65 -13.58 0.21
C ASP A 67 5.34 -12.08 0.06
N HIS A 68 5.42 -11.49 -1.13
CA HIS A 68 5.32 -10.04 -1.36
C HIS A 68 4.14 -9.66 -2.27
N VAL A 69 3.16 -10.54 -2.43
CA VAL A 69 1.95 -10.31 -3.24
C VAL A 69 0.69 -10.32 -2.36
N GLY A 70 -0.28 -9.47 -2.68
CA GLY A 70 -1.57 -9.33 -2.00
C GLY A 70 -2.65 -8.88 -2.95
N ILE A 71 -3.86 -8.62 -2.43
CA ILE A 71 -5.02 -8.18 -3.21
C ILE A 71 -5.52 -6.85 -2.66
N GLY A 72 -5.67 -5.86 -3.55
CA GLY A 72 -6.37 -4.61 -3.30
C GLY A 72 -7.04 -4.14 -4.60
N ALA A 73 -8.33 -4.43 -4.71
CA ALA A 73 -9.08 -4.33 -5.96
C ALA A 73 -9.67 -2.94 -6.26
N ASP A 74 -9.61 -2.01 -5.30
CA ASP A 74 -10.15 -0.64 -5.43
C ASP A 74 -11.64 -0.61 -5.83
N PHE A 75 -12.43 -1.58 -5.34
CA PHE A 75 -13.88 -1.57 -5.49
C PHE A 75 -14.46 -0.26 -4.96
N ASP A 76 -15.47 0.27 -5.65
CA ASP A 76 -16.08 1.59 -5.41
C ASP A 76 -15.13 2.80 -5.60
N GLY A 77 -13.84 2.58 -5.92
CA GLY A 77 -12.84 3.61 -6.22
C GLY A 77 -12.61 3.86 -7.72
N ILE A 78 -13.04 2.93 -8.58
CA ILE A 78 -12.82 2.99 -10.05
C ILE A 78 -14.10 2.83 -10.86
N ASN A 79 -14.13 3.48 -12.03
CA ASN A 79 -15.31 3.51 -12.91
C ASN A 79 -15.45 2.28 -13.81
N MET A 80 -14.41 1.44 -13.91
CA MET A 80 -14.43 0.26 -14.77
C MET A 80 -13.76 -0.91 -14.06
N LEU A 81 -14.51 -2.00 -13.95
CA LEU A 81 -14.07 -3.24 -13.34
C LEU A 81 -13.93 -4.34 -14.39
N PRO A 82 -13.07 -5.35 -14.17
CA PRO A 82 -12.98 -6.49 -15.08
C PRO A 82 -14.29 -7.29 -15.12
N GLU A 83 -14.62 -7.83 -16.28
CA GLU A 83 -15.69 -8.81 -16.44
C GLU A 83 -15.45 -9.98 -15.48
N GLY A 84 -16.46 -10.38 -14.71
CA GLY A 84 -16.37 -11.44 -13.70
C GLY A 84 -15.91 -11.00 -12.31
N LEU A 85 -15.32 -9.79 -12.18
CA LEU A 85 -14.92 -9.13 -10.94
C LEU A 85 -15.62 -7.76 -10.81
N THR A 86 -16.95 -7.75 -10.95
CA THR A 86 -17.77 -6.53 -10.93
C THR A 86 -18.03 -5.98 -9.52
N ASP A 87 -17.78 -6.78 -8.49
CA ASP A 87 -17.96 -6.42 -7.08
C ASP A 87 -17.16 -7.41 -6.19
N VAL A 88 -17.22 -7.19 -4.88
CA VAL A 88 -16.51 -8.00 -3.87
C VAL A 88 -16.90 -9.49 -3.86
N SER A 89 -18.07 -9.86 -4.40
CA SER A 89 -18.47 -11.27 -4.54
C SER A 89 -17.68 -12.02 -5.63
N GLY A 90 -16.89 -11.30 -6.44
CA GLY A 90 -16.05 -11.86 -7.49
C GLY A 90 -14.80 -12.60 -6.99
N TYR A 91 -14.33 -12.35 -5.76
CA TYR A 91 -13.08 -12.95 -5.25
C TYR A 91 -13.02 -14.48 -5.37
N PRO A 92 -14.06 -15.27 -5.02
CA PRO A 92 -14.02 -16.72 -5.21
C PRO A 92 -13.71 -17.18 -6.63
N ARG A 93 -14.13 -16.42 -7.67
CA ARG A 93 -13.81 -16.74 -9.06
C ARG A 93 -12.33 -16.55 -9.37
N LEU A 94 -11.74 -15.45 -8.89
CA LEU A 94 -10.30 -15.20 -9.02
C LEU A 94 -9.48 -16.30 -8.32
N PHE A 95 -9.87 -16.69 -7.10
CA PHE A 95 -9.19 -17.77 -6.39
C PHE A 95 -9.37 -19.13 -7.07
N ALA A 96 -10.54 -19.42 -7.63
CA ALA A 96 -10.78 -20.65 -8.40
C ALA A 96 -9.94 -20.71 -9.67
N GLU A 97 -9.77 -19.57 -10.36
CA GLU A 97 -8.89 -19.47 -11.52
C GLU A 97 -7.43 -19.74 -11.13
N LEU A 98 -6.92 -19.05 -10.11
CA LEU A 98 -5.54 -19.24 -9.64
C LEU A 98 -5.29 -20.68 -9.16
N LEU A 99 -6.29 -21.30 -8.52
CA LEU A 99 -6.21 -22.71 -8.10
C LEU A 99 -6.18 -23.69 -9.30
N GLY A 100 -6.71 -23.29 -10.45
CA GLY A 100 -6.63 -24.05 -11.70
C GLY A 100 -5.21 -24.10 -12.28
N ASP A 101 -4.34 -23.16 -11.89
CA ASP A 101 -2.92 -23.17 -12.25
C ASP A 101 -2.13 -24.04 -11.24
N ALA A 102 -1.47 -25.08 -11.76
CA ALA A 102 -0.71 -26.05 -10.95
C ALA A 102 0.44 -25.43 -10.14
N THR A 103 0.82 -24.19 -10.43
CA THR A 103 1.83 -23.46 -9.68
C THR A 103 1.31 -22.89 -8.36
N TRP A 104 0.00 -22.88 -8.10
CA TRP A 104 -0.58 -22.36 -6.86
C TRP A 104 -0.95 -23.47 -5.87
N SER A 105 -0.46 -23.33 -4.65
CA SER A 105 -0.91 -24.15 -3.52
C SER A 105 -1.95 -23.41 -2.68
N ILE A 106 -2.73 -24.15 -1.87
CA ILE A 106 -3.67 -23.55 -0.91
C ILE A 106 -2.92 -22.64 0.08
N GLN A 107 -1.70 -22.99 0.45
CA GLN A 107 -0.82 -22.20 1.31
C GLN A 107 -0.44 -20.88 0.62
N ASP A 108 -0.10 -20.90 -0.67
CA ASP A 108 0.20 -19.70 -1.45
C ASP A 108 -1.03 -18.80 -1.60
N LEU A 109 -2.20 -19.37 -1.86
CA LEU A 109 -3.45 -18.61 -1.93
C LEU A 109 -3.83 -18.01 -0.56
N SER A 110 -3.55 -18.71 0.54
CA SER A 110 -3.74 -18.16 1.89
C SER A 110 -2.81 -16.97 2.16
N LYS A 111 -1.57 -17.02 1.65
CA LYS A 111 -0.65 -15.88 1.67
C LYS A 111 -1.19 -14.69 0.90
N LEU A 112 -1.62 -14.92 -0.33
CA LEU A 112 -2.23 -13.91 -1.21
C LEU A 112 -3.48 -13.29 -0.58
N ALA A 113 -4.36 -14.11 0.00
CA ALA A 113 -5.63 -13.69 0.59
C ALA A 113 -5.46 -12.78 1.82
N GLY A 114 -4.35 -12.91 2.55
CA GLY A 114 -4.11 -12.01 3.67
C GLY A 114 -2.97 -12.37 4.60
N LEU A 115 -2.41 -13.59 4.58
CA LEU A 115 -1.31 -13.91 5.52
C LEU A 115 -0.05 -13.06 5.25
N ASN A 116 0.17 -12.61 4.01
CA ASN A 116 1.23 -11.65 3.70
C ASN A 116 0.97 -10.28 4.33
N LEU A 117 -0.25 -9.77 4.23
CA LEU A 117 -0.66 -8.52 4.87
C LEU A 117 -0.50 -8.60 6.40
N LEU A 118 -1.01 -9.68 7.01
CA LEU A 118 -0.88 -9.91 8.44
C LEU A 118 0.57 -10.08 8.90
N ARG A 119 1.46 -10.62 8.05
CA ARG A 119 2.90 -10.65 8.32
C ARG A 119 3.48 -9.23 8.35
N VAL A 120 3.15 -8.40 7.37
CA VAL A 120 3.62 -7.01 7.28
C VAL A 120 3.12 -6.19 8.49
N MET A 121 1.83 -6.28 8.83
CA MET A 121 1.26 -5.61 10.00
C MET A 121 2.02 -5.96 11.28
N ARG A 122 2.26 -7.26 11.54
CA ARG A 122 3.03 -7.72 12.71
C ARG A 122 4.48 -7.21 12.69
N GLN A 123 5.11 -7.12 11.53
CA GLN A 123 6.47 -6.58 11.43
C GLN A 123 6.50 -5.07 11.74
N VAL A 124 5.50 -4.32 11.30
CA VAL A 124 5.35 -2.88 11.59
C VAL A 124 5.16 -2.65 13.09
N GLU A 125 4.33 -3.46 13.76
CA GLU A 125 4.15 -3.42 15.21
C GLU A 125 5.44 -3.76 15.97
N LYS A 126 6.22 -4.75 15.51
CA LYS A 126 7.53 -5.07 16.11
C LYS A 126 8.50 -3.89 16.04
N VAL A 127 8.50 -3.14 14.95
CA VAL A 127 9.32 -1.94 14.80
C VAL A 127 8.90 -0.86 15.79
N LYS A 128 7.58 -0.67 15.99
CA LYS A 128 7.06 0.25 17.01
C LYS A 128 7.57 -0.11 18.40
N GLU A 129 7.45 -1.37 18.83
CA GLU A 129 7.90 -1.80 20.15
C GLU A 129 9.41 -1.63 20.32
N LYS A 130 10.21 -2.01 19.30
CA LYS A 130 11.66 -1.78 19.31
C LYS A 130 12.02 -0.30 19.48
N LEU A 131 11.38 0.60 18.74
CA LEU A 131 11.67 2.04 18.84
C LEU A 131 11.22 2.63 20.19
N LYS A 132 10.20 2.05 20.81
CA LYS A 132 9.76 2.39 22.16
C LYS A 132 10.78 1.93 23.22
N GLU A 133 11.31 0.71 23.10
CA GLU A 133 12.37 0.18 23.96
C GLU A 133 13.67 1.01 23.85
N GLU A 134 14.01 1.44 22.65
CA GLU A 134 15.11 2.38 22.36
C GLU A 134 14.86 3.81 22.86
N LYS A 135 13.71 4.06 23.51
CA LYS A 135 13.30 5.38 24.03
C LYS A 135 13.31 6.48 22.98
N VAL A 136 13.08 6.15 21.71
CA VAL A 136 12.90 7.14 20.65
C VAL A 136 11.68 7.99 21.00
N LEU A 137 11.85 9.30 21.12
CA LEU A 137 10.76 10.23 21.42
C LEU A 137 9.85 10.40 20.20
N PRO A 138 8.61 10.87 20.39
CA PRO A 138 7.78 11.37 19.29
C PRO A 138 8.55 12.41 18.47
N TYR A 139 8.30 12.41 17.16
CA TYR A 139 8.89 13.40 16.28
C TYR A 139 8.13 14.72 16.41
N GLU A 140 8.83 15.78 16.77
CA GLU A 140 8.27 17.12 16.92
C GLU A 140 9.07 18.07 16.02
N GLU A 141 8.47 18.45 14.90
CA GLU A 141 8.98 19.47 13.99
C GLU A 141 7.79 20.20 13.38
N ASP A 142 7.84 21.53 13.37
CA ASP A 142 6.83 22.35 12.70
C ASP A 142 7.14 22.39 11.20
N VAL A 143 6.19 21.97 10.36
CA VAL A 143 6.33 22.07 8.90
C VAL A 143 6.31 23.56 8.52
N PRO A 144 7.37 24.09 7.88
CA PRO A 144 7.41 25.49 7.52
C PRO A 144 6.35 25.80 6.47
N LEU A 145 5.50 26.79 6.75
CA LEU A 145 4.55 27.31 5.77
C LEU A 145 5.32 28.02 4.65
N THR A 146 4.99 27.69 3.40
CA THR A 146 5.61 28.29 2.22
C THR A 146 4.68 29.30 1.56
N ALA A 147 5.24 30.24 0.79
CA ALA A 147 4.45 31.22 0.06
C ALA A 147 3.58 30.52 -1.00
N GLY A 148 2.27 30.42 -0.75
CA GLY A 148 1.31 29.70 -1.60
C GLY A 148 0.30 28.85 -0.82
N ASP A 149 0.59 28.55 0.46
CA ASP A 149 -0.37 27.90 1.35
C ASP A 149 -1.54 28.86 1.63
N HIS A 150 -2.77 28.43 1.34
CA HIS A 150 -3.97 29.27 1.38
C HIS A 150 -4.18 29.92 2.77
N GLU A 151 -3.77 31.18 2.93
CA GLU A 151 -3.90 31.98 4.18
C GLU A 151 -5.33 32.05 4.73
N ALA A 152 -6.33 31.69 3.93
CA ALA A 152 -7.74 31.76 4.29
C ALA A 152 -8.25 30.58 5.15
N CYS A 153 -7.49 29.48 5.29
CA CYS A 153 -7.99 28.26 5.95
C CYS A 153 -7.15 27.79 7.15
N PHE A 154 -6.23 28.63 7.67
CA PHE A 154 -5.47 28.31 8.88
C PHE A 154 -5.26 29.54 9.76
N TYR A 155 -5.14 29.32 11.07
CA TYR A 155 -4.73 30.35 12.02
C TYR A 155 -3.24 30.23 12.31
N ARG A 156 -2.54 31.36 12.25
CA ARG A 156 -1.18 31.46 12.75
C ARG A 156 -1.21 31.87 14.21
N PHE A 157 -1.22 30.90 15.11
CA PHE A 157 -1.05 31.17 16.54
C PHE A 157 0.38 31.65 16.79
N LEU A 158 0.51 32.87 17.33
CA LEU A 158 1.79 33.33 17.85
C LEU A 158 2.05 32.56 19.14
N ARG A 159 3.17 31.84 19.21
CA ARG A 159 3.61 31.21 20.45
C ARG A 159 3.87 32.35 21.44
N LEU A 160 3.14 32.37 22.56
CA LEU A 160 3.40 33.32 23.63
C LEU A 160 4.84 33.10 24.13
N PRO A 161 5.54 34.14 24.64
CA PRO A 161 6.81 33.96 25.32
C PRO A 161 6.65 32.89 26.41
N ASP A 162 7.62 31.99 26.55
CA ASP A 162 7.63 31.03 27.66
C ASP A 162 7.66 31.83 28.97
N ASP A 163 6.64 31.66 29.82
CA ASP A 163 6.56 32.24 31.16
C ASP A 163 7.50 31.49 32.14
N SER A 164 8.77 31.33 31.76
CA SER A 164 9.82 30.85 32.66
C SER A 164 10.60 32.04 33.25
N GLU A 165 10.00 32.68 34.26
CA GLU A 165 10.69 33.43 35.33
C GLU A 165 10.31 32.87 36.69
#